data_AF-U9SVK0-F1
#
_entry.id   AF-U9SVK0-F1
#
_cell.length_a   1.000
_cell.length_b   1.000
_cell.length_c   1.000
_cell.angle_alpha   90.00
_cell.angle_beta   90.00
_cell.angle_gamma   90.00
#
_symmetry.space_group_name_H-M   'P 1'
#
loop_
_entity.id
_entity.type
_entity.pdbx_description
1 polymer ?
#
loop_
_entity_poly.entity_id
_entity_poly.type
_entity_poly.pdbx_seq_one_letter_code
_entity_poly.pdbx_strand_id
1 'polypeptide(L)'
;MLIAMRTAPAQSWTNPAERIMSILNLGLQGVALLRDQMSSEMEDLFSRKNTLEEIRLVAKNNSQLESELRNSIKSIQQFLNRQTERLAIISIDSTLRCDETTQSILQQYSDLQNFIQTHWQIQTYSFQIKKCGNIKCKICNMPRTPQEVFESLDFLPDPTPAAHDSDHYANFSMVYNKPTTDEHQPSKKIAATGTERGPSGLYINTKVREFITCNECSKVRCLFSGRQLTEQDGLEIQHAIEN
;
A
#
# COMPACT_ATOMS: atom_id res chain seq x y z
N MET A 1 -15.28 13.17 -5.69
CA MET A 1 -14.50 12.70 -4.51
C MET A 1 -13.53 11.64 -4.99
N LEU A 2 -12.27 11.70 -4.57
CA LEU A 2 -11.27 10.66 -4.82
C LEU A 2 -11.12 9.84 -3.54
N ILE A 3 -11.29 8.53 -3.64
CA ILE A 3 -11.11 7.61 -2.52
C ILE A 3 -9.99 6.65 -2.92
N ALA A 4 -8.90 6.69 -2.17
CA ALA A 4 -7.85 5.69 -2.24
C ALA A 4 -7.99 4.78 -1.02
N MET A 5 -8.58 3.60 -1.21
CA MET A 5 -8.60 2.57 -0.19
C MET A 5 -7.39 1.68 -0.34
N ARG A 6 -6.60 1.56 0.72
CA ARG A 6 -5.54 0.57 0.79
C ARG A 6 -6.12 -0.71 1.33
N THR A 7 -6.54 -1.59 0.43
CA THR A 7 -6.64 -3.00 0.75
C THR A 7 -5.20 -3.51 0.82
N ALA A 8 -4.65 -3.70 2.02
CA ALA A 8 -3.35 -4.31 2.19
C ALA A 8 -3.52 -5.82 2.38
N PRO A 9 -3.55 -6.64 1.31
CA PRO A 9 -3.43 -8.06 1.49
C PRO A 9 -2.09 -8.33 2.20
N ALA A 10 -2.13 -9.16 3.24
CA ALA A 10 -0.94 -9.69 3.91
C ALA A 10 0.09 -8.64 4.40
N GLN A 11 -0.35 -7.47 4.90
CA GLN A 11 0.53 -6.44 5.49
C GLN A 11 1.53 -5.76 4.54
N SER A 12 1.24 -5.75 3.24
CA SER A 12 2.04 -5.09 2.19
C SER A 12 2.44 -3.63 2.48
N TRP A 13 1.69 -2.92 3.34
CA TRP A 13 2.00 -1.56 3.79
C TRP A 13 3.36 -1.43 4.50
N THR A 14 3.90 -2.51 5.05
CA THR A 14 5.23 -2.56 5.70
C THR A 14 6.39 -2.47 4.70
N ASN A 15 6.19 -2.90 3.46
CA ASN A 15 7.19 -2.84 2.41
C ASN A 15 7.17 -1.45 1.72
N PRO A 16 8.25 -0.66 1.78
CA PRO A 16 8.30 0.67 1.15
C PRO A 16 8.04 0.66 -0.37
N ALA A 17 8.49 -0.38 -1.08
CA ALA A 17 8.27 -0.51 -2.52
C ALA A 17 6.80 -0.78 -2.85
N GLU A 18 6.14 -1.65 -2.08
CA GLU A 18 4.71 -1.95 -2.24
C GLU A 18 3.84 -0.74 -1.85
N ARG A 19 4.28 0.02 -0.84
CA ARG A 19 3.64 1.25 -0.41
C ARG A 19 3.52 2.25 -1.55
N ILE A 20 4.59 2.50 -2.31
CA ILE A 20 4.54 3.42 -3.44
C ILE A 20 3.87 2.83 -4.68
N MET A 21 3.99 1.51 -4.89
CA MET A 21 3.29 0.84 -5.99
C MET A 21 1.78 1.03 -5.92
N SER A 22 1.15 1.02 -4.73
CA SER A 22 -0.29 1.29 -4.62
C SER A 22 -0.69 2.67 -5.18
N ILE A 23 0.15 3.69 -4.98
CA ILE A 23 -0.07 5.06 -5.46
C ILE A 23 0.18 5.13 -6.97
N LEU A 24 1.26 4.50 -7.44
CA LEU A 24 1.58 4.44 -8.86
C LEU A 24 0.48 3.69 -9.65
N ASN A 25 -0.02 2.57 -9.11
CA ASN A 25 -1.10 1.80 -9.73
C ASN A 25 -2.40 2.61 -9.83
N LEU A 26 -2.70 3.44 -8.83
CA LEU A 26 -3.84 4.37 -8.89
C LEU A 26 -3.60 5.51 -9.88
N GLY A 27 -2.43 6.14 -9.83
CA GLY A 27 -2.07 7.27 -10.70
C GLY A 27 -1.89 6.89 -12.18
N LEU A 28 -1.53 5.64 -12.43
CA LEU A 28 -1.31 5.05 -13.76
C LEU A 28 -2.39 4.02 -14.10
N GLN A 29 -3.55 4.06 -13.45
CA GLN A 29 -4.63 3.13 -13.74
C GLN A 29 -5.04 3.24 -15.23
N GLY A 30 -5.01 2.11 -15.94
CA GLY A 30 -5.29 2.07 -17.38
C GLY A 30 -4.14 2.56 -18.26
N VAL A 31 -2.96 2.81 -17.71
CA VAL A 31 -1.75 3.20 -18.45
C VAL A 31 -0.78 2.01 -18.48
N ALA A 32 -0.40 1.60 -19.69
CA ALA A 32 0.70 0.66 -19.90
C ALA A 32 1.98 1.44 -20.20
N LEU A 33 3.08 1.08 -19.53
CA LEU A 33 4.40 1.66 -19.79
C LEU A 33 5.23 0.64 -20.58
N LEU A 34 5.76 1.08 -21.72
CA LEU A 34 6.63 0.29 -22.57
C LEU A 34 7.93 1.05 -22.77
N ARG A 35 9.06 0.37 -22.54
CA ARG A 35 10.39 0.95 -22.82
C ARG A 35 10.60 1.05 -24.33
N ASP A 36 11.46 1.96 -24.74
CA ASP A 36 11.86 2.06 -26.13
C ASP A 36 12.61 0.77 -26.55
N GLN A 37 12.49 0.43 -27.83
CA GLN A 37 13.17 -0.73 -28.39
C GLN A 37 14.67 -0.47 -28.47
N MET A 38 15.47 -1.43 -28.00
CA MET A 38 16.92 -1.41 -28.12
C MET A 38 17.35 -1.93 -29.49
N SER A 39 18.66 -1.97 -29.75
CA SER A 39 19.19 -2.70 -30.92
C SER A 39 18.79 -4.17 -30.88
N SER A 40 18.60 -4.79 -32.05
CA SER A 40 18.16 -6.19 -32.16
C SER A 40 19.06 -7.15 -31.39
N GLU A 41 20.38 -6.91 -31.41
CA GLU A 41 21.37 -7.73 -30.71
C GLU A 41 21.19 -7.65 -29.19
N MET A 42 20.92 -6.45 -28.65
CA MET A 42 20.70 -6.26 -27.22
C MET A 42 19.32 -6.76 -26.78
N GLU A 43 18.29 -6.66 -27.62
CA GLU A 43 16.97 -7.27 -27.38
C GLU A 43 17.06 -8.80 -27.31
N ASP A 44 17.78 -9.42 -28.23
CA ASP A 44 18.03 -10.86 -28.23
C ASP A 44 18.83 -11.29 -27.00
N LEU A 45 19.81 -10.49 -26.58
CA LEU A 45 20.59 -10.78 -25.37
C LEU A 45 19.74 -10.64 -24.11
N PHE A 46 18.91 -9.61 -24.04
CA PHE A 46 18.00 -9.32 -22.92
C PHE A 46 16.91 -10.38 -22.77
N SER A 47 16.26 -10.77 -23.88
CA SER A 47 15.16 -11.76 -23.88
C SER A 47 15.59 -13.16 -23.44
N ARG A 48 16.88 -13.49 -23.52
CA ARG A 48 17.45 -14.76 -23.03
C ARG A 48 17.67 -14.80 -21.52
N LYS A 49 17.40 -13.72 -20.78
CA LYS A 49 17.60 -13.65 -19.33
C LYS A 49 16.27 -13.67 -18.60
N ASN A 50 16.20 -14.46 -17.54
CA ASN A 50 14.94 -14.73 -16.84
C ASN A 50 14.82 -14.00 -15.50
N THR A 51 15.95 -13.53 -14.95
CA THR A 51 15.98 -12.85 -13.64
C THR A 51 16.65 -11.48 -13.71
N LEU A 52 16.25 -10.58 -12.81
CA LEU A 52 16.89 -9.27 -12.68
C LEU A 52 18.37 -9.38 -12.30
N GLU A 53 18.74 -10.41 -11.52
CA GLU A 53 20.12 -10.72 -11.15
C GLU A 53 20.97 -11.00 -12.40
N GLU A 54 20.48 -11.89 -13.27
CA GLU A 54 21.14 -12.25 -14.53
C GLU A 54 21.28 -11.05 -15.46
N ILE A 55 20.20 -10.26 -15.61
CA ILE A 55 20.21 -9.06 -16.45
C ILE A 55 21.28 -8.07 -15.94
N ARG A 56 21.34 -7.83 -14.63
CA ARG A 56 22.34 -6.93 -14.01
C ARG A 56 23.76 -7.44 -14.21
N LEU A 57 24.00 -8.74 -14.05
CA LEU A 57 25.32 -9.34 -14.23
C LEU A 57 25.81 -9.20 -15.68
N VAL A 58 24.94 -9.45 -16.66
CA VAL A 58 25.28 -9.32 -18.08
C VAL A 58 25.50 -7.86 -18.46
N ALA A 59 24.64 -6.94 -17.99
CA ALA A 59 24.81 -5.51 -18.23
C ALA A 59 26.13 -4.99 -17.64
N LYS A 60 26.55 -5.47 -16.46
CA LYS A 60 27.84 -5.10 -15.85
C LYS A 60 29.05 -5.49 -16.72
N ASN A 61 28.92 -6.57 -17.50
CA ASN A 61 29.96 -7.07 -18.39
C ASN A 61 29.80 -6.59 -19.84
N ASN A 62 28.67 -5.97 -20.19
CA ASN A 62 28.36 -5.46 -21.52
C ASN A 62 27.88 -4.01 -21.42
N SER A 63 28.80 -3.07 -21.64
CA SER A 63 28.55 -1.62 -21.55
C SER A 63 27.50 -1.14 -22.55
N GLN A 64 27.40 -1.77 -23.72
CA GLN A 64 26.38 -1.44 -24.71
C GLN A 64 24.99 -1.77 -24.15
N LEU A 65 24.79 -3.00 -23.66
CA LEU A 65 23.53 -3.41 -23.04
C LEU A 65 23.15 -2.50 -21.86
N GLU A 66 24.11 -2.15 -20.99
CA GLU A 66 23.85 -1.22 -19.89
C GLU A 66 23.35 0.13 -20.40
N SER A 67 24.05 0.71 -21.39
CA SER A 67 23.71 2.01 -21.94
C SER A 67 22.36 2.01 -22.65
N GLU A 68 22.06 0.98 -23.44
CA GLU A 68 20.80 0.85 -24.16
C GLU A 68 19.63 0.60 -23.21
N LEU A 69 19.80 -0.21 -22.16
CA LEU A 69 18.78 -0.39 -21.13
C LEU A 69 18.48 0.93 -20.42
N ARG A 70 19.50 1.70 -20.03
CA ARG A 70 19.32 3.02 -19.41
C ARG A 70 18.61 4.00 -20.34
N ASN A 71 18.95 3.99 -21.62
CA ASN A 71 18.33 4.87 -22.61
C ASN A 71 16.88 4.45 -22.91
N SER A 72 16.60 3.15 -22.98
CA SER A 72 15.28 2.60 -23.31
C SER A 72 14.18 3.01 -22.33
N ILE A 73 14.53 3.24 -21.05
CA ILE A 73 13.56 3.65 -20.02
C ILE A 73 13.49 5.17 -19.84
N LYS A 74 14.35 5.94 -20.52
CA LYS A 74 14.50 7.37 -20.29
C LYS A 74 13.24 8.15 -20.66
N SER A 75 12.57 7.75 -21.74
CA SER A 75 11.29 8.31 -22.17
C SER A 75 10.20 8.10 -21.12
N ILE A 76 10.12 6.89 -20.54
CA ILE A 76 9.20 6.59 -19.43
C ILE A 76 9.54 7.44 -18.21
N GLN A 77 10.82 7.54 -17.82
CA GLN A 77 11.22 8.37 -16.68
C GLN A 77 10.81 9.83 -16.86
N GLN A 78 11.04 10.40 -18.05
CA GLN A 78 10.60 11.75 -18.38
C GLN A 78 9.07 11.89 -18.41
N PHE A 79 8.36 10.89 -18.93
CA PHE A 79 6.90 10.86 -18.89
C PHE A 79 6.39 10.88 -17.43
N LEU A 80 6.89 9.97 -16.60
CA LEU A 80 6.52 9.89 -15.19
C LEU A 80 6.86 11.18 -14.46
N ASN A 81 8.06 11.73 -14.65
CA ASN A 81 8.47 13.00 -14.07
C ASN A 81 7.50 14.12 -14.45
N ARG A 82 7.15 14.29 -15.73
CA ARG A 82 6.17 15.29 -16.19
C ARG A 82 4.77 15.08 -15.63
N GLN A 83 4.32 13.83 -15.51
CA GLN A 83 3.03 13.54 -14.87
C GLN A 83 3.09 13.90 -13.38
N THR A 84 4.22 13.64 -12.72
CA THR A 84 4.41 13.96 -11.30
C THR A 84 4.70 15.43 -11.03
N GLU A 85 5.22 16.20 -12.00
CA GLU A 85 5.36 17.66 -11.89
C GLU A 85 3.99 18.35 -11.77
N ARG A 86 2.94 17.72 -12.30
CA ARG A 86 1.54 18.17 -12.13
C ARG A 86 0.95 17.76 -10.78
N LEU A 87 1.72 17.14 -9.88
CA LEU A 87 1.24 16.85 -8.53
C LEU A 87 0.93 18.16 -7.84
N ALA A 88 -0.35 18.33 -7.55
CA ALA A 88 -0.93 19.55 -7.01
C ALA A 88 -0.35 19.98 -5.65
N ILE A 89 0.53 19.18 -5.02
CA ILE A 89 1.14 19.53 -3.74
C ILE A 89 1.97 20.81 -3.86
N ILE A 90 2.74 21.00 -4.94
CA ILE A 90 3.47 22.25 -5.19
C ILE A 90 2.50 23.43 -5.45
N SER A 91 1.29 23.16 -5.96
CA SER A 91 0.26 24.21 -6.11
C SER A 91 -0.44 24.58 -4.80
N ILE A 92 -0.34 23.72 -3.78
CA ILE A 92 -0.81 24.03 -2.41
C ILE A 92 0.22 24.92 -1.73
N ASP A 93 1.50 24.56 -1.84
CA ASP A 93 2.61 25.34 -1.32
C ASP A 93 3.80 25.27 -2.29
N SER A 94 4.10 26.40 -2.94
CA SER A 94 5.17 26.49 -3.93
C SER A 94 6.57 26.45 -3.33
N THR A 95 6.69 26.55 -2.00
CA THR A 95 7.97 26.51 -1.29
C THR A 95 8.40 25.10 -0.92
N LEU A 96 7.49 24.12 -1.01
CA LEU A 96 7.77 22.73 -0.72
C LEU A 96 8.76 22.12 -1.73
N ARG A 97 9.81 21.48 -1.21
CA ARG A 97 10.83 20.80 -2.03
C ARG A 97 10.58 19.30 -2.10
N CYS A 98 11.03 18.66 -3.17
CA CYS A 98 10.77 17.24 -3.42
C CYS A 98 11.49 16.29 -2.45
N ASP A 99 12.55 16.75 -1.79
CA ASP A 99 13.31 16.01 -0.76
C ASP A 99 12.64 16.07 0.62
N GLU A 100 11.67 16.97 0.81
CA GLU A 100 10.97 17.19 2.08
C GLU A 100 9.82 16.20 2.25
N THR A 101 10.17 15.01 2.73
CA THR A 101 9.26 13.86 2.77
C THR A 101 8.81 13.47 4.18
N THR A 102 9.40 14.05 5.23
CA THR A 102 9.10 13.67 6.62
C THR A 102 7.92 14.45 7.17
N GLN A 103 7.13 13.80 8.04
CA GLN A 103 5.95 14.43 8.65
C GLN A 103 6.32 15.71 9.43
N SER A 104 7.45 15.72 10.14
CA SER A 104 7.90 16.88 10.91
C SER A 104 8.23 18.09 10.05
N ILE A 105 8.72 17.89 8.83
CA ILE A 105 8.97 18.96 7.86
C ILE A 105 7.63 19.40 7.26
N LEU A 106 6.80 18.46 6.82
CA LEU A 106 5.50 18.74 6.19
C LEU A 106 4.53 19.50 7.12
N GLN A 107 4.66 19.32 8.44
CA GLN A 107 3.88 20.05 9.46
C GLN A 107 4.17 21.55 9.50
N GLN A 108 5.32 21.99 9.00
CA GLN A 108 5.72 23.40 9.02
C GLN A 108 5.01 24.23 7.94
N TYR A 109 4.44 23.57 6.93
CA TYR A 109 3.75 24.21 5.81
C TYR A 109 2.27 24.42 6.13
N SER A 110 1.91 25.64 6.54
CA SER A 110 0.55 25.96 7.02
C SER A 110 -0.52 25.78 5.94
N ASP A 111 -0.23 26.15 4.69
CA ASP A 111 -1.18 25.99 3.58
C ASP A 111 -1.43 24.51 3.26
N LEU A 112 -0.37 23.69 3.31
CA LEU A 112 -0.48 22.24 3.20
C LEU A 112 -1.31 21.65 4.34
N GLN A 113 -1.02 22.01 5.59
CA GLN A 113 -1.77 21.51 6.75
C GLN A 113 -3.25 21.93 6.69
N ASN A 114 -3.54 23.17 6.29
CA ASN A 114 -4.91 23.65 6.11
C ASN A 114 -5.62 22.84 5.02
N PHE A 115 -4.97 22.58 3.88
CA PHE A 115 -5.55 21.74 2.83
C PHE A 115 -5.84 20.32 3.30
N ILE A 116 -4.90 19.69 4.03
CA ILE A 116 -5.08 18.36 4.60
C ILE A 116 -6.29 18.36 5.55
N GLN A 117 -6.41 19.34 6.45
CA GLN A 117 -7.51 19.40 7.42
C GLN A 117 -8.88 19.64 6.77
N THR A 118 -8.93 20.40 5.67
CA THR A 118 -10.19 20.84 5.07
C THR A 118 -10.67 19.97 3.90
N HIS A 119 -9.76 19.28 3.22
CA HIS A 119 -10.09 18.53 2.00
C HIS A 119 -9.85 17.02 2.14
N TRP A 120 -9.11 16.57 3.16
CA TRP A 120 -8.73 15.18 3.30
C TRP A 120 -9.40 14.55 4.52
N GLN A 121 -9.65 13.25 4.41
CA GLN A 121 -9.88 12.40 5.56
C GLN A 121 -8.93 11.21 5.46
N ILE A 122 -8.03 11.13 6.43
CA ILE A 122 -7.06 10.04 6.55
C ILE A 122 -7.54 9.14 7.67
N GLN A 123 -7.93 7.92 7.31
CA GLN A 123 -8.25 6.84 8.24
C GLN A 123 -7.25 5.70 8.05
N THR A 124 -7.26 4.72 8.95
CA THR A 124 -6.35 3.57 8.90
C THR A 124 -6.40 2.82 7.56
N TYR A 125 -7.58 2.69 6.95
CA TYR A 125 -7.78 1.90 5.71
C TYR A 125 -8.08 2.76 4.47
N SER A 126 -8.40 4.03 4.66
CA SER A 126 -8.83 4.90 3.58
C SER A 126 -8.10 6.23 3.63
N PHE A 127 -7.74 6.69 2.44
CA PHE A 127 -7.28 8.03 2.20
C PHE A 127 -8.27 8.68 1.24
N GLN A 128 -9.02 9.65 1.74
CA GLN A 128 -10.11 10.26 1.01
C GLN A 128 -9.79 11.73 0.76
N ILE A 129 -9.99 12.18 -0.47
CA ILE A 129 -9.89 13.58 -0.87
C ILE A 129 -11.21 14.01 -1.48
N LYS A 130 -11.83 15.03 -0.90
CA LYS A 130 -13.03 15.66 -1.43
C LYS A 130 -12.69 17.11 -1.80
N LYS A 131 -13.11 17.52 -3.00
CA LYS A 131 -13.03 18.94 -3.37
C LYS A 131 -13.97 19.73 -2.44
N CYS A 132 -13.66 20.98 -2.13
CA CYS A 132 -14.55 21.79 -1.28
C CYS A 132 -15.73 22.42 -2.05
N GLY A 133 -15.69 22.42 -3.39
CA GLY A 133 -16.73 23.07 -4.22
C GLY A 133 -16.69 24.61 -4.19
N ASN A 134 -15.81 25.23 -3.40
CA ASN A 134 -15.69 26.67 -3.30
C ASN A 134 -14.97 27.24 -4.54
N ILE A 135 -15.62 28.16 -5.25
CA ILE A 135 -15.06 28.84 -6.42
C ILE A 135 -13.80 29.67 -6.13
N LYS A 136 -13.60 30.09 -4.87
CA LYS A 136 -12.42 30.82 -4.40
C LYS A 136 -11.26 29.91 -3.99
N CYS A 137 -11.47 28.59 -3.97
CA CYS A 137 -10.41 27.66 -3.63
C CYS A 137 -9.37 27.65 -4.75
N LYS A 138 -8.14 28.09 -4.45
CA LYS A 138 -7.04 28.13 -5.41
C LYS A 138 -6.56 26.74 -5.84
N ILE A 139 -6.83 25.73 -5.01
CA ILE A 139 -6.38 24.35 -5.21
C ILE A 139 -7.47 23.52 -5.90
N CYS A 140 -8.72 23.65 -5.44
CA CYS A 140 -9.83 22.93 -6.04
C CYS A 140 -10.30 23.62 -7.33
N ASN A 141 -9.99 23.02 -8.47
CA ASN A 141 -10.76 23.27 -9.69
C ASN A 141 -12.23 22.89 -9.46
N MET A 142 -13.17 23.56 -10.14
CA MET A 142 -14.59 23.22 -10.07
C MET A 142 -14.81 21.70 -10.27
N PRO A 143 -15.70 21.07 -9.47
CA PRO A 143 -16.09 19.69 -9.71
C PRO A 143 -16.66 19.55 -11.13
N ARG A 144 -16.22 18.52 -11.86
CA ARG A 144 -16.80 18.19 -13.19
C ARG A 144 -18.16 17.48 -13.06
N THR A 145 -18.41 16.91 -11.89
CA THR A 145 -19.67 16.27 -11.53
C THR A 145 -20.79 17.32 -11.43
N PRO A 146 -22.03 17.02 -11.86
CA PRO A 146 -23.18 17.90 -11.65
C PRO A 146 -23.32 18.30 -10.18
N GLN A 147 -23.75 19.55 -9.94
CA GLN A 147 -23.75 20.14 -8.61
C GLN A 147 -24.61 19.35 -7.62
N GLU A 148 -25.81 18.94 -8.00
CA GLU A 148 -26.72 18.13 -7.17
C GLU A 148 -26.06 16.82 -6.70
N VAL A 149 -25.38 16.12 -7.62
CA VAL A 149 -24.67 14.87 -7.30
C VAL A 149 -23.48 15.18 -6.40
N PHE A 150 -22.75 16.26 -6.66
CA PHE A 150 -21.59 16.63 -5.84
C PHE A 150 -21.98 17.00 -4.40
N GLU A 151 -23.08 17.72 -4.22
CA GLU A 151 -23.63 18.10 -2.90
C GLU A 151 -24.10 16.88 -2.10
N SER A 152 -24.58 15.83 -2.78
CA SER A 152 -24.94 14.57 -2.13
C SER A 152 -23.74 13.72 -1.66
N LEU A 153 -22.53 14.00 -2.18
CA LEU A 153 -21.34 13.22 -1.85
C LEU A 153 -20.68 13.78 -0.61
N ASP A 154 -20.50 12.94 0.40
CA ASP A 154 -19.64 13.15 1.55
C ASP A 154 -18.61 12.04 1.75
N PHE A 155 -17.65 12.32 2.64
CA PHE A 155 -16.63 11.36 3.03
C PHE A 155 -17.25 10.04 3.51
N LEU A 156 -16.59 8.93 3.18
CA LEU A 156 -17.02 7.61 3.62
C LEU A 156 -16.89 7.51 5.15
N PRO A 157 -17.93 7.00 5.83
CA PRO A 157 -17.93 6.80 7.27
C PRO A 157 -17.03 5.62 7.66
N ASP A 158 -16.56 5.66 8.90
CA ASP A 158 -15.84 4.56 9.52
C ASP A 158 -16.80 3.42 9.90
N PRO A 159 -16.30 2.17 9.96
CA PRO A 159 -17.07 1.04 10.46
C PRO A 159 -17.58 1.32 11.87
N THR A 160 -18.90 1.48 12.02
CA THR A 160 -19.56 1.77 13.30
C THR A 160 -20.47 0.59 13.66
N PRO A 161 -20.42 0.05 14.89
CA PRO A 161 -21.28 -1.07 15.29
C PRO A 161 -22.76 -0.76 15.14
N ALA A 162 -23.58 -1.77 14.86
CA ALA A 162 -25.02 -1.60 14.84
C ALA A 162 -25.55 -1.38 16.27
N ALA A 163 -26.55 -0.50 16.42
CA ALA A 163 -27.09 -0.13 17.73
C ALA A 163 -27.65 -1.31 18.54
N HIS A 164 -28.10 -2.37 17.86
CA HIS A 164 -28.73 -3.54 18.46
C HIS A 164 -27.91 -4.82 18.24
N ASP A 165 -26.74 -4.73 17.63
CA ASP A 165 -25.89 -5.87 17.31
C ASP A 165 -24.42 -5.42 17.28
N SER A 166 -23.71 -5.67 18.39
CA SER A 166 -22.32 -5.27 18.53
C SER A 166 -21.35 -6.11 17.69
N ASP A 167 -21.80 -7.25 17.16
CA ASP A 167 -21.00 -8.16 16.35
C ASP A 167 -21.01 -7.76 14.87
N HIS A 168 -21.98 -6.94 14.47
CA HIS A 168 -22.12 -6.44 13.10
C HIS A 168 -21.97 -4.92 13.01
N TYR A 169 -21.49 -4.45 11.86
CA TYR A 169 -21.46 -3.01 11.57
C TYR A 169 -22.84 -2.53 11.10
N ALA A 170 -23.17 -1.28 11.43
CA ALA A 170 -24.34 -0.59 10.94
C ALA A 170 -24.31 -0.49 9.41
N ASN A 171 -25.51 -0.50 8.81
CA ASN A 171 -25.65 -0.33 7.37
C ASN A 171 -25.15 1.06 6.93
N PHE A 172 -24.50 1.14 5.76
CA PHE A 172 -24.00 2.39 5.19
C PHE A 172 -25.03 3.53 5.21
N SER A 173 -26.27 3.25 4.81
CA SER A 173 -27.36 4.24 4.79
C SER A 173 -27.66 4.86 6.16
N MET A 174 -27.37 4.14 7.25
CA MET A 174 -27.58 4.61 8.62
C MET A 174 -26.40 5.43 9.15
N VAL A 175 -25.20 5.30 8.58
CA VAL A 175 -23.98 5.95 9.06
C VAL A 175 -23.47 7.05 8.12
N TYR A 176 -23.90 7.06 6.86
CA TYR A 176 -23.50 8.09 5.91
C TYR A 176 -23.95 9.49 6.36
N ASN A 177 -23.09 10.49 6.17
CA ASN A 177 -23.27 11.87 6.63
C ASN A 177 -23.37 12.05 8.16
N LYS A 178 -22.94 11.05 8.94
CA LYS A 178 -22.85 11.16 10.41
C LYS A 178 -21.39 11.18 10.83
N PRO A 179 -21.05 11.87 11.94
CA PRO A 179 -19.71 11.80 12.50
C PRO A 179 -19.44 10.37 12.97
N THR A 180 -18.37 9.79 12.45
CA THR A 180 -17.86 8.47 12.85
C THR A 180 -16.42 8.58 13.32
N THR A 181 -15.98 7.59 14.08
CA THR A 181 -14.60 7.52 14.57
C THR A 181 -13.96 6.19 14.16
N ASP A 182 -12.64 6.21 14.06
CA ASP A 182 -11.81 5.03 13.74
C ASP A 182 -11.77 4.02 14.94
N GLU A 183 -12.50 4.24 16.03
CA GLU A 183 -12.40 3.44 17.27
C GLU A 183 -12.77 1.96 17.11
N HIS A 184 -13.76 1.66 16.28
CA HIS A 184 -14.33 0.32 16.20
C HIS A 184 -13.66 -0.58 15.15
N GLN A 185 -12.52 -0.15 14.60
CA GLN A 185 -11.80 -0.92 13.60
C GLN A 185 -11.21 -2.22 14.16
N PRO A 186 -11.22 -3.32 13.39
CA PRO A 186 -10.72 -4.62 13.86
C PRO A 186 -9.26 -4.59 14.32
N SER A 187 -8.40 -3.84 13.63
CA SER A 187 -6.97 -3.68 13.97
C SER A 187 -6.76 -3.06 15.35
N LYS A 188 -7.56 -2.06 15.71
CA LYS A 188 -7.49 -1.38 17.01
C LYS A 188 -8.06 -2.23 18.14
N LYS A 189 -9.14 -2.98 17.88
CA LYS A 189 -9.66 -3.96 18.86
C LYS A 189 -8.60 -5.01 19.22
N ILE A 190 -7.87 -5.53 18.22
CA ILE A 190 -6.77 -6.50 18.44
C ILE A 190 -5.61 -5.87 19.21
N ALA A 191 -5.22 -4.63 18.87
CA ALA A 191 -4.15 -3.93 19.56
C ALA A 191 -4.50 -3.60 21.02
N ALA A 192 -5.76 -3.26 21.30
CA ALA A 192 -6.25 -2.96 22.65
C ALA A 192 -6.34 -4.22 23.53
N THR A 193 -6.59 -5.40 22.96
CA THR A 193 -6.59 -6.66 23.71
C THR A 193 -5.19 -7.12 24.10
N GLY A 194 -4.12 -6.55 23.51
CA GLY A 194 -2.72 -6.82 23.87
C GLY A 194 -2.27 -8.28 23.73
N THR A 195 -3.16 -9.18 23.36
CA THR A 195 -2.90 -10.60 23.24
C THR A 195 -2.27 -10.83 21.88
N GLU A 196 -0.98 -11.13 21.88
CA GLU A 196 -0.42 -11.96 20.81
C GLU A 196 -1.42 -13.10 20.54
N ARG A 197 -1.61 -13.47 19.27
CA ARG A 197 -2.49 -14.60 18.90
C ARG A 197 -2.03 -15.95 19.49
N GLY A 198 -0.96 -15.94 20.28
CA GLY A 198 -0.40 -17.02 21.07
C GLY A 198 0.46 -16.47 22.22
N PRO A 199 1.20 -17.35 22.92
CA PRO A 199 2.03 -16.97 24.06
C PRO A 199 3.13 -15.97 23.68
N SER A 200 3.28 -14.92 24.50
CA SER A 200 4.31 -13.87 24.32
C SER A 200 5.68 -14.44 23.97
N GLY A 201 6.24 -14.05 22.82
CA GLY A 201 7.59 -14.46 22.42
C GLY A 201 7.71 -15.89 21.88
N LEU A 202 6.59 -16.57 21.60
CA LEU A 202 6.59 -17.88 20.93
C LEU A 202 6.95 -17.75 19.44
N TYR A 203 6.51 -16.67 18.79
CA TYR A 203 6.64 -16.49 17.34
C TYR A 203 7.96 -15.85 16.90
N ILE A 204 9.08 -16.36 17.41
CA ILE A 204 10.43 -15.94 17.04
C ILE A 204 11.16 -17.08 16.32
N ASN A 205 12.11 -16.75 15.44
CA ASN A 205 12.82 -17.73 14.61
C ASN A 205 13.48 -18.84 15.45
N THR A 206 14.04 -18.50 16.61
CA THR A 206 14.67 -19.48 17.53
C THR A 206 13.69 -20.47 18.17
N LYS A 207 12.39 -20.24 18.06
CA LYS A 207 11.31 -21.09 18.59
C LYS A 207 10.58 -21.89 17.52
N VAL A 208 10.96 -21.71 16.24
CA VAL A 208 10.54 -22.59 15.13
C VAL A 208 11.17 -23.96 15.32
N ARG A 209 10.38 -25.02 15.08
CA ARG A 209 10.82 -26.41 15.21
C ARG A 209 10.79 -27.17 13.89
N GLU A 210 9.71 -27.00 13.14
CA GLU A 210 9.44 -27.80 11.95
C GLU A 210 8.51 -27.01 11.01
N PHE A 211 8.51 -27.37 9.73
CA PHE A 211 7.54 -26.88 8.75
C PHE A 211 6.70 -28.04 8.25
N ILE A 212 5.38 -27.89 8.29
CA ILE A 212 4.42 -28.91 7.85
C ILE A 212 3.62 -28.39 6.66
N THR A 213 3.34 -29.25 5.69
CA THR A 213 2.47 -28.88 4.56
C THR A 213 1.06 -29.36 4.83
N CYS A 214 0.09 -28.46 4.76
CA CYS A 214 -1.32 -28.80 4.98
C CYS A 214 -1.85 -29.64 3.81
N ASN A 215 -2.36 -30.84 4.09
CA ASN A 215 -2.88 -31.73 3.04
C ASN A 215 -4.09 -31.14 2.29
N GLU A 216 -4.95 -30.37 2.96
CA GLU A 216 -6.16 -29.81 2.35
C GLU A 216 -5.89 -28.63 1.40
N CYS A 217 -4.95 -27.74 1.76
CA CYS A 217 -4.72 -26.50 1.02
C CYS A 217 -3.32 -26.33 0.45
N SER A 218 -2.44 -27.32 0.65
CA SER A 218 -1.05 -27.36 0.19
C SER A 218 -0.18 -26.19 0.66
N LYS A 219 -0.63 -25.44 1.68
CA LYS A 219 0.14 -24.34 2.27
C LYS A 219 1.06 -24.85 3.38
N VAL A 220 2.28 -24.32 3.40
CA VAL A 220 3.25 -24.58 4.46
C VAL A 220 2.84 -23.83 5.74
N ARG A 221 2.93 -24.51 6.88
CA ARG A 221 2.67 -23.99 8.22
C ARG A 221 3.90 -24.23 9.09
N CYS A 222 4.16 -23.30 10.01
CA CYS A 222 5.30 -23.35 10.90
C CYS A 222 4.87 -23.88 12.28
N LEU A 223 5.60 -24.88 12.80
CA LEU A 223 5.43 -25.40 14.15
C LEU A 223 6.36 -24.65 15.12
N PHE A 224 5.79 -24.15 16.21
CA PHE A 224 6.51 -23.42 17.26
C PHE A 224 6.46 -24.20 18.57
N SER A 225 7.54 -24.13 19.36
CA SER A 225 7.55 -24.65 20.73
C SER A 225 8.30 -23.73 21.67
N GLY A 226 7.69 -23.43 22.82
CA GLY A 226 8.30 -22.60 23.87
C GLY A 226 9.53 -23.26 24.51
N ARG A 227 9.60 -24.59 24.46
CA ARG A 227 10.74 -25.40 24.90
C ARG A 227 11.51 -25.99 23.72
N GLN A 228 12.71 -26.49 23.98
CA GLN A 228 13.42 -27.31 23.01
C GLN A 228 12.73 -28.68 22.93
N LEU A 229 12.60 -29.21 21.72
CA LEU A 229 12.04 -30.55 21.53
C LEU A 229 13.09 -31.59 21.92
N THR A 230 12.63 -32.63 22.60
CA THR A 230 13.42 -33.83 22.83
C THR A 230 13.37 -34.71 21.57
N GLU A 231 14.27 -35.68 21.50
CA GLU A 231 14.31 -36.64 20.39
C GLU A 231 12.97 -37.42 20.27
N GLN A 232 12.36 -37.75 21.40
CA GLN A 232 11.04 -38.39 21.47
C GLN A 232 9.93 -37.49 20.92
N ASP A 233 9.93 -36.19 21.26
CA ASP A 233 8.95 -35.24 20.70
C ASP A 233 9.09 -35.13 19.18
N GLY A 234 10.32 -35.20 18.65
CA GLY A 234 10.59 -35.19 17.21
C GLY A 234 10.00 -36.41 16.51
N LEU A 235 10.18 -37.61 17.07
CA LEU A 235 9.62 -38.84 16.54
C LEU A 235 8.08 -38.83 16.54
N GLU A 236 7.46 -38.29 17.60
CA GLU A 236 6.00 -38.16 17.69
C GLU A 236 5.44 -37.19 16.66
N ILE A 237 6.12 -36.06 16.44
CA ILE A 237 5.74 -35.09 15.41
C ILE A 237 5.86 -35.71 14.02
N GLN A 238 6.96 -36.41 13.74
CA GLN A 238 7.17 -37.05 12.45
C GLN A 238 6.11 -38.13 12.17
N HIS A 239 5.82 -38.97 13.16
CA HIS A 239 4.75 -39.96 13.06
C HIS A 239 3.37 -39.32 12.83
N ALA A 240 3.10 -38.15 13.45
CA ALA A 240 1.85 -37.41 13.26
C ALA A 240 1.77 -36.64 11.92
N ILE A 241 2.90 -36.42 11.24
CA ILE A 241 2.94 -35.83 9.89
C ILE A 241 2.75 -36.91 8.82
N GLU A 242 3.25 -38.12 9.08
CA GLU A 242 3.22 -39.25 8.15
C GLU A 242 1.87 -40.01 8.14
N ASN A 243 1.03 -39.82 9.16
CA ASN A 243 -0.32 -40.42 9.30
C ASN A 243 -1.43 -39.37 9.26
#